data_AF-A0A7J6WUF1-F1
#
_entry.id   AF-A0A7J6WUF1-F1
#
_cell.length_a   1.000
_cell.length_b   1.000
_cell.length_c   1.000
_cell.angle_alpha   90.00
_cell.angle_beta   90.00
_cell.angle_gamma   90.00
#
_symmetry.space_group_name_H-M   'P 1'
#
loop_
_entity.id
_entity.type
_entity.pdbx_description
1 polymer ?
#
loop_
_entity_poly.entity_id
_entity_poly.type
_entity_poly.pdbx_seq_one_letter_code
_entity_poly.pdbx_strand_id
1 'polypeptide(L)'
;VASISEDLDQGVLTPTLPRPGREGLQQLLDSKGVRFVQFSGWEQIDLKEKSLGSLKCKPREKITRWGELLKAADGDSVIKQ
;
A
#
# COMPACT_ATOMS: atom_id res chain seq x y z
N VAL A 1 -10.78 -18.86 -0.14
CA VAL A 1 -10.22 -18.55 -1.48
C VAL A 1 -10.48 -19.66 -2.48
N ALA A 2 -10.43 -20.94 -2.06
CA ALA A 2 -10.68 -22.09 -2.95
C ALA A 2 -11.97 -21.97 -3.78
N SER A 3 -13.08 -21.53 -3.17
CA SER A 3 -14.36 -21.36 -3.88
C SER A 3 -14.30 -20.34 -5.03
N ILE A 4 -13.63 -19.20 -4.84
CA ILE A 4 -13.51 -18.16 -5.88
C ILE A 4 -12.61 -18.66 -7.03
N SER A 5 -11.57 -19.42 -6.70
CA SER A 5 -10.71 -20.05 -7.71
C SER A 5 -11.48 -21.11 -8.49
N GLU A 6 -12.29 -21.93 -7.82
CA GLU A 6 -13.13 -22.94 -8.46
C GLU A 6 -14.17 -22.30 -9.40
N ASP A 7 -14.80 -21.18 -9.01
CA ASP A 7 -15.70 -20.41 -9.88
C ASP A 7 -14.99 -19.86 -11.13
N LEU A 8 -13.70 -19.50 -11.00
CA LEU A 8 -12.88 -19.07 -12.14
C LEU A 8 -12.57 -20.26 -13.06
N ASP A 9 -12.16 -21.39 -12.49
CA ASP A 9 -11.81 -22.62 -13.21
C ASP A 9 -13.02 -23.23 -13.93
N GLN A 10 -14.20 -23.13 -13.34
CA GLN A 10 -15.48 -23.55 -13.94
C GLN A 10 -16.02 -22.54 -14.96
N GLY A 11 -15.35 -21.40 -15.17
CA GLY A 11 -15.77 -20.37 -16.13
C GLY A 11 -16.98 -19.55 -15.69
N VAL A 12 -17.42 -19.68 -14.43
CA VAL A 12 -18.52 -18.88 -13.84
C VAL A 12 -18.15 -17.40 -13.85
N LEU A 13 -16.86 -17.09 -13.65
CA LEU A 13 -16.34 -15.72 -13.65
C LEU A 13 -15.91 -15.22 -15.05
N THR A 14 -16.57 -15.65 -16.12
CA THR A 14 -16.28 -15.16 -17.48
C THR A 14 -16.67 -13.68 -17.63
N PRO A 15 -15.74 -12.77 -17.97
CA PRO A 15 -16.07 -11.36 -18.14
C PRO A 15 -16.93 -11.11 -19.39
N THR A 16 -17.98 -10.31 -19.22
CA THR A 16 -18.75 -9.73 -20.33
C THR A 16 -18.19 -8.38 -20.79
N LEU A 17 -17.29 -7.78 -20.00
CA LEU A 17 -16.64 -6.48 -20.25
C LEU A 17 -15.14 -6.57 -19.97
N PRO A 18 -14.31 -5.66 -20.55
CA PRO A 18 -12.88 -5.60 -20.24
C PRO A 18 -12.60 -5.47 -18.74
N ARG A 19 -11.57 -6.17 -18.25
CA ARG A 19 -11.08 -6.10 -16.85
C ARG A 19 -9.74 -5.38 -16.81
N PRO A 20 -9.71 -4.03 -16.78
CA PRO A 20 -8.47 -3.26 -16.78
C PRO A 20 -7.66 -3.41 -15.48
N GLY A 21 -8.24 -4.05 -14.45
CA GLY A 21 -7.54 -4.38 -13.21
C GLY A 21 -6.93 -3.16 -12.55
N ARG A 22 -5.62 -3.21 -12.30
CA ARG A 22 -4.85 -2.15 -11.64
C ARG A 22 -4.98 -0.80 -12.37
N GLU A 23 -4.90 -0.78 -13.69
CA GLU A 23 -4.88 0.48 -14.46
C GLU A 23 -6.22 1.21 -14.35
N GLY A 24 -7.33 0.49 -14.50
CA GLY A 24 -8.67 1.08 -14.35
C GLY A 24 -8.94 1.55 -12.92
N LEU A 25 -8.49 0.78 -11.92
CA LEU A 25 -8.61 1.20 -10.52
C LEU A 25 -7.76 2.45 -10.23
N GLN A 26 -6.55 2.52 -10.78
CA GLN A 26 -5.65 3.66 -10.61
C GLN A 26 -6.29 4.95 -11.15
N GLN A 27 -6.80 4.91 -12.38
CA GLN A 27 -7.50 6.04 -12.99
C GLN A 27 -8.70 6.49 -12.15
N LEU A 28 -9.46 5.54 -11.61
CA LEU A 28 -10.61 5.85 -10.74
C LEU A 28 -10.17 6.54 -9.44
N LEU A 29 -9.11 6.06 -8.78
CA LEU A 29 -8.59 6.66 -7.56
C LEU A 29 -8.04 8.06 -7.82
N ASP A 30 -7.31 8.24 -8.92
CA ASP A 30 -6.73 9.52 -9.33
C ASP A 30 -7.84 10.55 -9.62
N SER A 31 -8.89 10.16 -10.36
CA SER A 31 -10.03 11.04 -10.64
C SER A 31 -10.78 11.50 -9.38
N LYS A 32 -10.72 10.71 -8.31
CA LYS A 32 -11.31 11.03 -7.00
C LYS A 32 -10.35 11.77 -6.07
N GLY A 33 -9.11 12.02 -6.50
CA GLY A 33 -8.07 12.61 -5.65
C GLY A 33 -7.72 11.75 -4.44
N VAL A 34 -7.90 10.42 -4.53
CA VAL A 34 -7.63 9.51 -3.41
C VAL A 34 -6.15 9.16 -3.39
N ARG A 35 -5.47 9.59 -2.33
CA ARG A 35 -4.11 9.13 -2.02
C ARG A 35 -4.18 7.71 -1.44
N PHE A 36 -3.37 6.81 -1.98
CA PHE A 36 -3.15 5.46 -1.45
C PHE A 36 -1.66 5.21 -1.29
N VAL A 37 -1.31 4.29 -0.38
CA VAL A 37 0.08 3.88 -0.12
C VAL A 37 0.33 2.56 -0.83
N GLN A 38 1.31 2.54 -1.73
CA GLN A 38 1.78 1.30 -2.35
C GLN A 38 2.53 0.45 -1.32
N PHE A 39 2.70 -0.85 -1.62
CA PHE A 39 3.44 -1.75 -0.73
C PHE A 39 4.85 -1.22 -0.41
N SER A 40 5.54 -0.66 -1.40
CA SER A 40 6.86 -0.01 -1.21
C SER A 40 6.82 1.14 -0.20
N GLY A 41 5.75 1.94 -0.18
CA GLY A 41 5.59 3.00 0.83
C GLY A 41 5.31 2.41 2.22
N TRP A 42 4.55 1.31 2.30
CA TRP A 42 4.40 0.59 3.56
C TRP A 42 5.73 0.02 4.07
N GLU A 43 6.59 -0.49 3.17
CA GLU A 43 7.93 -0.95 3.54
C GLU A 43 8.78 0.19 4.13
N GLN A 44 8.66 1.43 3.62
CA GLN A 44 9.33 2.59 4.21
C GLN A 44 8.82 2.90 5.63
N ILE A 45 7.51 2.81 5.85
CA ILE A 45 6.93 2.94 7.20
C ILE A 45 7.52 1.87 8.12
N ASP A 46 7.49 0.59 7.70
CA ASP A 46 7.99 -0.53 8.49
C ASP A 46 9.48 -0.37 8.85
N LEU A 47 10.31 0.05 7.90
CA LEU A 47 11.73 0.36 8.12
C LEU A 47 11.92 1.48 9.14
N LYS A 48 11.14 2.57 9.05
CA LYS A 48 11.22 3.70 9.99
C LYS A 48 10.83 3.28 11.40
N GLU A 49 9.72 2.55 11.55
CA GLU A 49 9.25 2.06 12.85
C GLU A 49 10.25 1.12 13.52
N LYS A 50 10.85 0.19 12.76
CA LYS A 50 11.90 -0.71 13.25
C LYS A 50 13.15 0.06 13.67
N SER A 51 13.57 1.06 12.88
CA SER A 51 14.71 1.93 13.20
C SER A 51 14.48 2.68 14.52
N LEU A 52 13.32 3.31 14.70
CA LEU A 52 12.95 4.00 15.94
C LEU A 52 12.84 3.04 17.14
N GLY A 53 12.34 1.82 16.92
CA GLY A 53 12.25 0.79 17.94
C GLY A 53 13.63 0.32 18.42
N SER A 54 14.56 0.10 17.50
CA SER A 54 15.93 -0.37 17.81
C SER A 54 16.65 0.57 18.78
N LEU A 55 16.49 1.89 18.62
CA LEU A 55 17.03 2.91 19.52
C LEU A 55 16.47 2.82 20.95
N LYS A 56 15.31 2.18 21.14
CA LYS A 56 14.63 2.01 22.43
C LYS A 56 14.65 0.55 22.92
N CYS A 57 15.46 -0.32 22.30
CA CYS A 57 15.46 -1.77 22.56
C CYS A 57 14.07 -2.43 22.38
N LYS A 58 13.29 -1.97 21.39
CA LYS A 58 11.98 -2.51 21.03
C LYS A 58 12.00 -3.03 19.59
N PRO A 59 11.19 -4.04 19.22
CA PRO A 59 11.11 -4.51 17.84
C PRO A 59 10.66 -3.43 16.85
N ARG A 60 9.82 -2.50 17.32
CA ARG A 60 9.38 -1.31 16.58
C ARG A 60 8.81 -0.25 17.52
N GLU A 61 8.84 0.99 17.07
CA GLU A 61 8.07 2.08 17.64
C GLU A 61 7.06 2.55 16.60
N LYS A 62 5.77 2.37 16.88
CA LYS A 62 4.71 2.66 15.91
C LYS A 62 4.54 4.16 15.67
N ILE A 63 4.40 4.55 14.40
CA ILE A 63 4.00 5.90 14.04
C ILE A 63 2.47 6.00 14.20
N THR A 64 1.99 6.89 15.06
CA THR A 64 0.57 6.98 15.42
C THR A 64 -0.12 8.22 14.85
N ARG A 65 0.61 9.09 14.16
CA ARG A 65 0.09 10.30 13.52
C ARG A 65 0.03 10.11 12.00
N TRP A 66 -1.11 10.43 11.40
CA TRP A 66 -1.33 10.30 9.96
C TRP A 66 -0.29 11.04 9.13
N GLY A 67 0.02 12.30 9.46
CA GLY A 67 1.01 13.08 8.70
C GLY A 67 2.41 12.47 8.72
N GLU A 68 2.82 11.89 9.85
CA GLU A 68 4.12 11.22 9.99
C GLU A 68 4.15 9.88 9.24
N LEU A 69 3.04 9.13 9.29
CA LEU A 69 2.90 7.85 8.59
C LEU A 69 2.96 8.06 7.07
N LEU A 70 2.25 9.08 6.59
CA LEU A 70 2.27 9.48 5.18
C LEU A 70 3.65 10.00 4.75
N LYS A 71 4.33 10.79 5.58
CA LYS A 71 5.69 11.25 5.31
C LYS A 71 6.69 10.08 5.25
N ALA A 72 6.58 9.12 6.17
CA ALA A 72 7.41 7.92 6.14
C ALA A 72 7.14 7.09 4.89
N ALA A 73 5.89 6.99 4.44
CA ALA A 73 5.52 6.26 3.24
C ALA A 73 6.13 6.85 1.95
N ASP A 74 6.26 8.17 1.87
CA ASP A 74 6.86 8.84 0.70
C ASP A 74 8.40 8.70 0.65
N GLY A 75 9.00 8.11 1.69
CA GLY A 75 10.44 8.12 1.93
C GLY A 75 10.88 9.47 2.50
N ASP A 76 11.80 9.45 3.47
CA ASP A 76 12.44 10.69 3.93
C ASP A 76 13.23 11.27 2.74
N SER A 77 12.59 12.20 2.01
CA SER A 77 13.26 13.05 1.04
C SER A 77 14.25 13.91 1.82
N VAL A 78 15.47 13.43 1.94
CA VAL A 78 16.59 14.24 2.42
C VAL A 78 16.75 15.36 1.40
N ILE A 79 16.25 16.55 1.74
CA ILE A 79 16.70 17.80 1.13
C ILE A 79 18.20 17.85 1.43
N LYS A 80 19.04 17.43 0.48
CA LYS A 80 20.47 17.73 0.52
C LYS A 80 20.61 19.22 0.18
N GLN A 81 20.96 20.01 1.20
CA GLN A 81 21.60 21.32 1.02
C GLN A 81 23.03 21.13 0.50
#